data_AF-A0A960TA80-F1
#
_entry.id   AF-A0A960TA80-F1
#
_cell.length_a   1.000
_cell.length_b   1.000
_cell.length_c   1.000
_cell.angle_alpha   90.00
_cell.angle_beta   90.00
_cell.angle_gamma   90.00
#
_symmetry.space_group_name_H-M   'P 1'
#
loop_
_entity.id
_entity.type
_entity.pdbx_description
1 polymer ?
#
loop_
_entity_poly.entity_id
_entity_poly.type
_entity_poly.pdbx_seq_one_letter_code
_entity_poly.pdbx_strand_id
1 'polypeptide(L)'
;MYRRFQFKIGPATAILALAVMLASSSLMAQKRIYRASQPVGKFIPMLIDAMTGAGMKFRVEKTYDEKTDGKLGLLITMKPGGRMVDISFHDENGKATLVAIRSQDPADSSRFNQLFVQTLNMSEVGLGKIDDTVPAGWPSPSK
;
A
#
# COMPACT_ATOMS: atom_id res chain seq x y z
N MET A 1 -44.11 24.47 34.45
CA MET A 1 -44.00 24.98 33.06
C MET A 1 -42.74 24.36 32.45
N TYR A 2 -42.86 23.29 31.66
CA TYR A 2 -41.71 22.56 31.08
C TYR A 2 -41.69 22.74 29.55
N ARG A 3 -40.65 23.38 29.01
CA ARG A 3 -40.43 23.47 27.55
C ARG A 3 -39.77 22.18 27.06
N ARG A 4 -40.51 21.39 26.27
CA ARG A 4 -39.94 20.29 25.47
C ARG A 4 -39.12 20.89 24.33
N PHE A 5 -37.81 20.67 24.34
CA PHE A 5 -36.96 20.84 23.15
C PHE A 5 -37.20 19.65 22.23
N GLN A 6 -37.87 19.88 21.09
CA GLN A 6 -37.86 18.92 19.99
C GLN A 6 -36.64 19.16 19.12
N PHE A 7 -35.68 18.25 19.16
CA PHE A 7 -34.65 18.14 18.13
C PHE A 7 -35.28 17.54 16.88
N LYS A 8 -35.56 18.38 15.87
CA LYS A 8 -35.86 17.92 14.51
C LYS A 8 -34.53 17.58 13.84
N ILE A 9 -34.20 16.29 13.81
CA ILE A 9 -33.13 15.77 12.97
C ILE A 9 -33.66 15.78 11.54
N GLY A 10 -33.26 16.77 10.74
CA GLY A 10 -33.62 16.84 9.34
C GLY A 10 -32.98 15.71 8.53
N PRO A 11 -33.55 15.32 7.37
CA PRO A 11 -33.01 14.26 6.52
C PRO A 11 -31.59 14.58 6.01
N ALA A 12 -31.17 15.85 6.02
CA ALA A 12 -29.85 16.28 5.59
C ALA A 12 -28.70 15.78 6.47
N THR A 13 -28.91 15.60 7.78
CA THR A 13 -27.88 15.13 8.71
C THR A 13 -27.62 13.63 8.61
N ALA A 14 -28.61 12.84 8.18
CA ALA A 14 -28.44 11.40 7.97
C ALA A 14 -27.61 11.07 6.71
N ILE A 15 -27.73 11.91 5.67
CA ILE A 15 -26.98 11.74 4.41
C ILE A 15 -25.49 12.04 4.60
N LEU A 16 -25.15 13.01 5.47
CA LEU A 16 -23.76 13.33 5.77
C LEU A 16 -23.03 12.17 6.46
N ALA A 17 -23.69 11.46 7.39
CA ALA A 17 -23.12 10.32 8.09
C ALA A 17 -22.92 9.11 7.16
N LEU A 18 -23.83 8.89 6.20
CA LEU A 18 -23.71 7.82 5.21
C LEU A 18 -22.60 8.11 4.18
N ALA A 19 -22.45 9.38 3.77
CA ALA A 19 -21.37 9.82 2.88
C ALA A 19 -19.97 9.72 3.54
N VAL A 20 -19.87 10.00 4.85
CA VAL A 20 -18.62 9.84 5.61
C VAL A 20 -18.26 8.36 5.79
N MET A 21 -19.24 7.45 5.94
CA MET A 21 -18.94 6.01 6.02
C MET A 21 -18.59 5.37 4.67
N LEU A 22 -19.14 5.85 3.55
CA LEU A 22 -18.83 5.35 2.21
C LEU A 22 -17.46 5.81 1.67
N ALA A 23 -16.84 6.84 2.27
CA ALA A 23 -15.47 7.27 1.92
C ALA A 23 -14.37 6.33 2.49
N SER A 24 -14.73 5.42 3.40
CA SER A 24 -13.80 4.54 4.13
C SER A 24 -13.18 3.43 3.27
N SER A 25 -13.66 3.21 2.05
CA SER A 25 -13.10 2.19 1.13
C SER A 25 -11.81 2.65 0.43
N SER A 26 -11.37 3.90 0.65
CA SER A 26 -10.16 4.49 0.07
C SER A 26 -8.94 4.44 0.99
N LEU A 27 -8.87 3.48 1.92
CA LEU A 27 -7.91 3.53 3.03
C LEU A 27 -6.44 3.47 2.61
N MET A 28 -6.10 3.16 1.35
CA MET A 28 -4.74 3.30 0.80
C MET A 28 -4.61 4.69 0.16
N ALA A 29 -3.68 5.53 0.61
CA ALA A 29 -3.55 6.93 0.19
C ALA A 29 -2.58 7.14 -0.99
N GLN A 30 -1.60 6.26 -1.20
CA GLN A 30 -0.53 6.50 -2.17
C GLN A 30 0.05 5.20 -2.74
N LYS A 31 0.23 5.15 -4.07
CA LYS A 31 0.91 4.07 -4.81
C LYS A 31 2.23 4.60 -5.38
N ARG A 32 3.35 3.97 -5.02
CA ARG A 32 4.68 4.26 -5.59
C ARG A 32 5.27 3.01 -6.21
N ILE A 33 5.92 3.17 -7.37
CA ILE A 33 6.56 2.06 -8.08
C ILE A 33 8.06 2.34 -8.18
N TYR A 34 8.85 1.37 -7.75
CA TYR A 34 10.31 1.39 -7.79
C TYR A 34 10.83 0.24 -8.62
N ARG A 35 12.00 0.42 -9.22
CA ARG A 35 12.73 -0.62 -9.96
C ARG A 35 14.04 -0.92 -9.26
N ALA A 36 14.24 -2.18 -8.89
CA ALA A 36 15.51 -2.73 -8.43
C ALA A 36 16.20 -3.47 -9.57
N SER A 37 17.52 -3.34 -9.67
CA SER A 37 18.35 -4.03 -10.66
C SER A 37 18.68 -5.48 -10.29
N GLN A 38 17.90 -6.08 -9.38
CA GLN A 38 18.10 -7.43 -8.85
C GLN A 38 16.86 -8.28 -9.08
N PRO A 39 17.00 -9.62 -9.21
CA PRO A 39 15.87 -10.54 -9.34
C PRO A 39 15.10 -10.66 -8.01
N VAL A 40 13.81 -10.97 -8.12
CA VAL A 40 12.88 -10.90 -6.98
C VAL A 40 13.28 -11.79 -5.80
N GLY A 41 13.83 -12.98 -6.08
CA GLY A 41 14.25 -13.94 -5.05
C GLY A 41 15.42 -13.44 -4.18
N LYS A 42 16.24 -12.51 -4.68
CA LYS A 42 17.29 -11.85 -3.89
C LYS A 42 16.79 -10.56 -3.26
N PHE A 43 15.84 -9.91 -3.91
CA PHE A 43 15.31 -8.63 -3.48
C PHE A 43 14.47 -8.74 -2.20
N ILE A 44 13.59 -9.73 -2.07
CA ILE A 44 12.69 -9.84 -0.92
C ILE A 44 13.45 -9.98 0.42
N PRO A 45 14.45 -10.87 0.56
CA PRO A 45 15.26 -10.92 1.79
C PRO A 45 15.98 -9.60 2.08
N MET A 46 16.61 -9.00 1.07
CA MET A 46 17.30 -7.70 1.19
C MET A 46 16.36 -6.59 1.64
N LEU A 47 15.11 -6.57 1.17
CA LEU A 47 14.10 -5.62 1.60
C LEU A 47 13.76 -5.80 3.09
N ILE A 48 13.55 -7.04 3.54
CA ILE A 48 13.23 -7.33 4.94
C ILE A 48 14.40 -6.91 5.85
N ASP A 49 15.63 -7.20 5.44
CA ASP A 49 16.85 -6.79 6.15
C ASP A 49 16.99 -5.26 6.20
N ALA A 50 16.71 -4.57 5.10
CA ALA A 50 16.76 -3.10 5.08
C ALA A 50 15.66 -2.48 5.95
N MET A 51 14.43 -3.02 5.94
CA MET A 51 13.35 -2.55 6.79
C MET A 51 13.68 -2.73 8.27
N THR A 52 14.21 -3.89 8.66
CA THR A 52 14.62 -4.16 10.04
C THR A 52 15.83 -3.31 10.45
N GLY A 53 16.82 -3.13 9.56
CA GLY A 53 17.97 -2.26 9.76
C GLY A 53 17.61 -0.78 9.89
N ALA A 54 16.56 -0.32 9.20
CA ALA A 54 15.98 1.03 9.34
C ALA A 54 15.11 1.19 10.61
N GLY A 55 15.02 0.17 11.47
CA GLY A 55 14.23 0.20 12.70
C GLY A 55 12.72 0.13 12.47
N MET A 56 12.27 -0.24 11.27
CA MET A 56 10.85 -0.41 10.96
C MET A 56 10.33 -1.68 11.65
N LYS A 57 9.34 -1.52 12.53
CA LYS A 57 8.64 -2.65 13.15
C LYS A 57 7.40 -2.96 12.34
N PHE A 58 7.26 -4.19 11.89
CA PHE A 58 6.10 -4.63 11.12
C PHE A 58 5.73 -6.08 11.44
N ARG A 59 4.53 -6.47 11.05
CA ARG A 59 4.04 -7.86 11.08
C ARG A 59 3.60 -8.24 9.68
N VAL A 60 4.00 -9.41 9.20
CA VAL A 60 3.46 -9.97 7.95
C VAL A 60 2.09 -10.56 8.25
N GLU A 61 1.05 -10.04 7.57
CA GLU A 61 -0.33 -10.53 7.70
C GLU A 61 -0.63 -11.57 6.62
N LYS A 62 -0.18 -11.32 5.39
CA LYS A 62 -0.38 -12.25 4.27
C LYS A 62 0.82 -12.21 3.33
N THR A 63 1.20 -13.37 2.82
CA THR A 63 2.12 -13.54 1.69
C THR A 63 1.30 -13.89 0.45
N TYR A 64 1.47 -13.17 -0.65
CA TYR A 64 0.84 -13.50 -1.92
C TYR A 64 1.81 -14.32 -2.76
N ASP A 65 1.32 -15.42 -3.32
CA ASP A 65 2.06 -16.24 -4.28
C ASP A 65 1.49 -16.04 -5.68
N GLU A 66 2.36 -15.91 -6.68
CA GLU A 66 1.95 -15.61 -8.06
C GLU A 66 1.03 -16.69 -8.65
N LYS A 67 1.21 -17.96 -8.27
CA LYS A 67 0.42 -19.08 -8.79
C LYS A 67 -0.98 -19.14 -8.18
N THR A 68 -1.14 -18.73 -6.92
CA THR A 68 -2.41 -18.84 -6.20
C THR A 68 -3.20 -17.54 -6.17
N ASP A 69 -2.52 -16.40 -6.02
CA ASP A 69 -3.14 -15.08 -5.84
C ASP A 69 -3.04 -14.20 -7.10
N GLY A 70 -2.33 -14.64 -8.14
CA GLY A 70 -2.11 -13.88 -9.37
C GLY A 70 -1.17 -12.68 -9.21
N LYS A 71 -0.56 -12.52 -8.02
CA LYS A 71 0.48 -11.52 -7.73
C LYS A 71 1.46 -12.07 -6.70
N LEU A 72 2.73 -11.69 -6.81
CA LEU A 72 3.73 -11.93 -5.77
C LEU A 72 3.80 -10.70 -4.85
N GLY A 73 3.80 -10.89 -3.53
CA GLY A 73 3.76 -9.75 -2.62
C GLY A 73 3.64 -10.07 -1.14
N LEU A 74 3.62 -9.03 -0.32
CA LEU A 74 3.47 -9.08 1.12
C LEU A 74 2.46 -8.01 1.55
N LEU A 75 1.45 -8.42 2.30
CA LEU A 75 0.64 -7.53 3.10
C LEU A 75 1.22 -7.47 4.51
N ILE A 76 1.64 -6.28 4.92
CA ILE A 76 2.24 -6.05 6.24
C ILE A 76 1.46 -5.00 7.02
N THR A 77 1.52 -5.13 8.35
CA THR A 77 1.02 -4.13 9.29
C THR A 77 2.19 -3.46 9.99
N MET A 78 2.27 -2.13 9.90
CA MET A 78 3.29 -1.30 10.53
C MET A 78 3.02 -1.08 12.03
N LYS A 79 4.08 -1.08 12.85
CA LYS A 79 4.03 -0.82 14.29
C LYS A 79 4.97 0.32 14.69
N PRO A 80 4.61 1.14 15.71
CA PRO A 80 3.27 1.24 16.31
C PRO A 80 2.29 1.93 15.35
N GLY A 81 1.01 1.57 15.39
CA GLY A 81 -0.03 2.26 14.60
C GLY A 81 -1.02 1.35 13.86
N GLY A 82 -0.67 0.08 13.59
CA GLY A 82 -1.61 -0.87 12.99
C GLY A 82 -1.97 -0.56 11.52
N ARG A 83 -1.17 0.28 10.85
CA ARG A 83 -1.43 0.74 9.48
C ARG A 83 -0.98 -0.32 8.48
N MET A 84 -1.82 -0.61 7.49
CA MET A 84 -1.50 -1.63 6.50
C MET A 84 -0.67 -1.08 5.34
N VAL A 85 0.20 -1.91 4.80
CA VAL A 85 1.01 -1.65 3.62
C VAL A 85 0.98 -2.89 2.74
N ASP A 86 0.56 -2.74 1.49
CA ASP A 86 0.60 -3.80 0.48
C ASP A 86 1.82 -3.56 -0.41
N ILE A 87 2.75 -4.50 -0.40
CA ILE A 87 3.96 -4.50 -1.21
C ILE A 87 3.80 -5.61 -2.25
N SER A 88 3.83 -5.23 -3.51
CA SER A 88 3.70 -6.15 -4.65
C SER A 88 5.01 -6.18 -5.43
N PHE A 89 5.45 -7.36 -5.81
CA PHE A 89 6.67 -7.59 -6.58
C PHE A 89 6.32 -8.11 -7.97
N HIS A 90 7.05 -7.67 -8.97
CA HIS A 90 6.96 -8.17 -10.32
C HIS A 90 8.37 -8.37 -10.87
N ASP A 91 8.64 -9.57 -11.38
CA ASP A 91 9.93 -9.91 -11.96
C ASP A 91 9.96 -9.53 -13.44
N GLU A 92 10.88 -8.64 -13.81
CA GLU A 92 11.10 -8.19 -15.18
C GLU A 92 12.15 -9.12 -15.83
N ASN A 93 11.68 -10.30 -16.26
CA ASN A 93 12.46 -11.31 -16.98
C ASN A 93 13.77 -11.74 -16.26
N GLY A 94 13.74 -11.88 -14.92
CA GLY A 94 14.89 -12.28 -14.10
C GLY A 94 16.04 -11.28 -14.02
N LYS A 95 15.88 -10.07 -14.57
CA LYS A 95 16.93 -9.04 -14.63
C LYS A 95 16.69 -7.89 -13.65
N ALA A 96 15.42 -7.55 -13.41
CA ALA A 96 15.04 -6.47 -12.53
C ALA A 96 13.74 -6.81 -11.80
N THR A 97 13.52 -6.19 -10.63
CA THR A 97 12.28 -6.33 -9.87
C THR A 97 11.58 -4.99 -9.83
N LEU A 98 10.32 -4.96 -10.26
CA LEU A 98 9.42 -3.85 -10.01
C LEU A 98 8.71 -4.06 -8.67
N VAL A 99 8.69 -3.01 -7.86
CA VAL A 99 8.12 -3.02 -6.52
C VAL A 99 7.06 -1.94 -6.45
N ALA A 100 5.80 -2.34 -6.29
CA ALA A 100 4.69 -1.43 -6.09
C ALA A 100 4.29 -1.43 -4.62
N ILE A 101 4.11 -0.25 -4.04
CA ILE A 101 3.80 -0.09 -2.61
C ILE A 101 2.56 0.76 -2.47
N ARG A 102 1.57 0.21 -1.80
CA ARG A 102 0.34 0.89 -1.43
C ARG A 102 0.36 1.08 0.09
N SER A 103 0.33 2.33 0.55
CA SER A 103 0.35 2.67 1.97
C SER A 103 -0.91 3.44 2.37
N GLN A 104 -1.43 3.20 3.57
CA GLN A 104 -2.58 3.92 4.10
C GLN A 104 -2.28 5.35 4.57
N ASP A 105 -1.02 5.62 4.92
CA ASP A 105 -0.57 6.90 5.49
C ASP A 105 0.56 7.51 4.61
N PRO A 106 0.46 8.80 4.21
CA PRO A 106 1.53 9.50 3.48
C PRO A 106 2.89 9.52 4.20
N ALA A 107 2.90 9.48 5.54
CA ALA A 107 4.13 9.41 6.32
C ALA A 107 4.85 8.07 6.11
N ASP A 108 4.11 6.98 6.03
CA ASP A 108 4.66 5.66 5.70
C ASP A 108 5.19 5.65 4.26
N SER A 109 4.44 6.24 3.30
CA SER A 109 4.89 6.37 1.92
C SER A 109 6.24 7.10 1.78
N SER A 110 6.47 8.13 2.61
CA SER A 110 7.71 8.89 2.62
C SER A 110 8.87 8.10 3.24
N ARG A 111 8.61 7.35 4.33
CA ARG A 111 9.61 6.45 4.93
C ARG A 111 10.03 5.33 3.98
N PHE A 112 9.06 4.73 3.29
CA PHE A 112 9.38 3.74 2.28
C PHE A 112 10.18 4.36 1.13
N ASN A 113 9.81 5.54 0.64
CA ASN A 113 10.61 6.21 -0.40
C ASN A 113 12.07 6.43 0.03
N GLN A 114 12.31 6.88 1.26
CA GLN A 114 13.66 6.97 1.81
C GLN A 114 14.37 5.62 1.80
N LEU A 115 13.72 4.55 2.27
CA LEU A 115 14.28 3.20 2.26
C LEU A 115 14.64 2.74 0.84
N PHE A 116 13.72 2.87 -0.12
CA PHE A 116 13.91 2.37 -1.48
C PHE A 116 14.95 3.17 -2.25
N VAL A 117 14.90 4.50 -2.17
CA VAL A 117 15.81 5.36 -2.94
C VAL A 117 17.18 5.46 -2.26
N GLN A 118 17.22 5.67 -0.95
CA GLN A 118 18.47 6.00 -0.24
C GLN A 118 19.19 4.76 0.31
N THR A 119 18.47 3.73 0.75
CA THR A 119 19.09 2.51 1.31
C THR A 119 19.27 1.44 0.25
N LEU A 120 18.27 1.25 -0.61
CA LEU A 120 18.25 0.18 -1.61
C LEU A 120 18.71 0.65 -3.01
N ASN A 121 19.08 1.92 -3.17
CA ASN A 121 19.53 2.53 -4.44
C ASN A 121 18.58 2.25 -5.62
N MET A 122 17.27 2.22 -5.36
CA MET A 122 16.28 1.95 -6.39
C MET A 122 15.87 3.22 -7.11
N SER A 123 15.48 3.06 -8.37
CA SER A 123 14.93 4.15 -9.17
C SER A 123 13.41 4.19 -9.03
N GLU A 124 12.84 5.35 -8.70
CA GLU A 124 11.39 5.57 -8.76
C GLU A 124 10.98 5.65 -10.24
N VAL A 125 10.12 4.73 -10.68
CA VAL A 125 9.68 4.59 -12.08
C VAL A 125 8.25 5.08 -12.29
N GLY A 126 7.50 5.37 -11.21
CA GLY A 126 6.17 5.96 -11.34
C GLY A 126 5.52 6.38 -10.02
N LEU A 127 4.80 7.50 -10.08
CA LEU A 127 3.89 8.03 -9.05
C LEU A 127 2.47 7.97 -9.60
N GLY A 128 1.62 7.10 -9.04
CA GLY A 128 0.23 6.98 -9.44
C GLY A 128 -0.72 7.41 -8.33
N LYS A 129 -1.79 8.13 -8.68
CA LYS A 129 -3.05 8.01 -7.92
C LYS A 129 -3.59 6.61 -8.19
N ILE A 130 -4.34 6.04 -7.25
CA ILE A 130 -4.86 4.66 -7.29
C ILE A 130 -5.84 4.55 -8.46
N ASP A 131 -5.28 4.40 -9.65
CA ASP A 131 -5.93 3.79 -10.77
C ASP A 131 -5.36 2.37 -10.77
N ASP A 132 -6.24 1.38 -10.73
CA ASP A 132 -5.89 -0.04 -10.76
C ASP A 132 -5.29 -0.45 -12.11
N THR A 133 -5.05 0.51 -13.01
CA THR A 133 -4.13 0.38 -14.13
C THR A 133 -2.73 -0.01 -13.63
N VAL A 134 -2.51 -1.31 -13.69
CA VAL A 134 -1.21 -1.94 -13.67
C VAL A 134 -0.40 -1.40 -14.87
N PRO A 135 0.87 -1.00 -14.68
CA PRO A 135 1.73 -0.58 -15.80
C PRO A 135 1.78 -1.66 -16.89
N ALA A 136 1.96 -1.26 -18.15
CA ALA A 136 2.14 -2.20 -19.25
C ALA A 136 3.25 -3.21 -18.92
N GLY A 137 2.92 -4.52 -18.97
CA GLY A 137 3.83 -5.62 -18.63
C GLY A 137 3.54 -6.35 -17.31
N TRP A 138 2.71 -5.78 -16.43
CA TRP A 138 2.20 -6.49 -15.24
C TRP A 138 1.18 -7.57 -15.64
N PRO A 139 1.11 -8.71 -14.92
CA PRO A 139 0.03 -9.67 -15.12
C PRO A 139 -1.30 -8.95 -14.85
N SER A 140 -2.17 -8.95 -15.86
CA SER A 140 -3.53 -8.45 -15.70
C SER A 140 -4.20 -9.30 -14.62
N PRO A 141 -4.91 -8.71 -13.65
CA PRO A 141 -5.87 -9.48 -12.89
C PRO A 141 -6.85 -10.03 -13.94
N SER A 142 -6.79 -11.33 -14.18
CA SER A 142 -7.78 -12.02 -15.00
C SER A 142 -9.14 -11.74 -14.37
N LYS A 143 -10.09 -11.30 -15.21
CA LYS A 143 -11.48 -10.98 -14.84
C LYS A 143 -12.12 -12.04 -13.96
#